data_AF-G7LFI0-F1
#
_entry.id   AF-G7LFI0-F1
#
_cell.length_a   1.000
_cell.length_b   1.000
_cell.length_c   1.000
_cell.angle_alpha   90.00
_cell.angle_beta   90.00
_cell.angle_gamma   90.00
#
_symmetry.space_group_name_H-M   'P 1'
#
loop_
_entity.id
_entity.type
_entity.pdbx_description
1 polymer ?
#
loop_
_entity_poly.entity_id
_entity_poly.type
_entity_poly.pdbx_seq_one_letter_code
_entity_poly.pdbx_strand_id
1 'polypeptide(L)' 'MACKDLSKLKMKLKRRRRREVAVGRKMKKLQRIIPGGDGLKADQLFLRTAEHILQLRLQLNALQALTKIFNV' A
#
# COMPACT_ATOMS: atom_id res chain seq x y z
N MET A 1 26.27 32.31 12.78
CA MET A 1 26.29 30.88 12.37
C MET A 1 25.01 30.12 12.77
N ALA A 2 24.47 30.28 13.99
CA ALA A 2 23.33 29.50 14.52
C ALA A 2 21.99 29.55 13.72
N CYS A 3 21.66 30.67 13.06
CA CYS A 3 20.38 30.80 12.34
C CYS A 3 20.25 29.87 11.10
N LYS A 4 21.37 29.47 10.49
CA LYS A 4 21.36 28.59 9.33
C LYS A 4 21.00 27.14 9.72
N ASP A 5 21.37 26.71 10.93
CA ASP A 5 21.14 25.33 11.38
C ASP A 5 19.70 25.09 11.84
N LEU A 6 19.08 26.07 12.50
CA LEU A 6 17.64 26.06 12.79
C LEU A 6 16.80 25.98 11.52
N SER A 7 17.17 26.72 10.48
CA SER A 7 16.47 26.71 9.18
C SER A 7 16.57 25.34 8.49
N LYS A 8 17.76 24.72 8.50
CA LYS A 8 17.97 23.36 7.98
C LYS A 8 17.16 22.32 8.76
N LEU A 9 17.12 22.41 10.09
CA LEU A 9 16.34 21.50 10.93
C LEU A 9 14.83 21.63 10.66
N LYS A 10 14.30 22.85 10.58
CA LYS A 10 12.89 23.11 10.21
C LYS A 10 12.53 22.50 8.86
N MET A 11 13.41 22.61 7.86
CA MET A 11 13.20 22.01 6.54
C MET A 11 13.23 20.47 6.58
N LYS A 12 14.14 19.86 7.36
CA LYS A 12 14.17 18.40 7.57
C LYS A 12 12.88 17.89 8.22
N LEU A 13 12.40 18.55 9.28
CA LEU A 13 11.15 18.20 9.96
C LEU A 13 9.93 18.34 9.03
N LYS A 14 9.87 19.42 8.23
CA LYS A 14 8.81 19.61 7.24
C LYS A 14 8.79 18.50 6.18
N ARG A 15 9.96 18.06 5.72
CA ARG A 15 10.09 16.92 4.79
C ARG A 15 9.62 15.61 5.43
N ARG A 16 9.98 15.35 6.70
CA ARG A 16 9.53 14.17 7.44
C ARG A 16 8.00 14.14 7.56
N ARG A 17 7.38 15.25 8.00
CA ARG A 17 5.91 15.36 8.08
C ARG A 17 5.23 15.11 6.72
N ARG A 18 5.78 15.65 5.63
CA ARG A 18 5.26 15.40 4.27
C ARG A 18 5.31 13.92 3.90
N ARG A 19 6.38 13.22 4.25
CA ARG A 19 6.51 11.77 4.02
C ARG A 19 5.49 10.98 4.85
N GLU A 20 5.35 11.30 6.14
CA GLU A 20 4.38 10.65 7.02
C GLU A 20 2.94 10.83 6.52
N VAL A 21 2.57 12.03 6.09
CA VAL A 21 1.25 12.31 5.47
C VAL A 21 1.06 11.51 4.17
N ALA A 22 2.09 11.43 3.32
CA ALA A 22 2.02 10.67 2.08
C ALA A 22 1.86 9.17 2.33
N VAL A 23 2.60 8.60 3.30
CA VAL A 23 2.47 7.21 3.73
C VAL A 23 1.08 6.95 4.29
N GLY A 24 0.56 7.83 5.15
CA GLY A 24 -0.81 7.70 5.69
C GLY A 24 -1.89 7.71 4.61
N ARG A 25 -1.75 8.54 3.57
CA ARG A 25 -2.66 8.54 2.41
C ARG A 25 -2.59 7.24 1.61
N LYS A 26 -1.38 6.72 1.37
CA LYS A 26 -1.20 5.43 0.68
C LYS A 26 -1.80 4.28 1.50
N MET A 27 -1.62 4.32 2.82
CA MET A 27 -2.16 3.30 3.70
C MET A 27 -3.68 3.29 3.71
N LYS A 28 -4.32 4.47 3.84
CA LYS A 28 -5.78 4.60 3.71
C LYS A 28 -6.30 4.13 2.35
N LYS A 29 -5.56 4.40 1.27
CA LYS A 29 -5.93 3.91 -0.06
C LYS A 29 -5.86 2.39 -0.14
N LEU A 30 -4.83 1.78 0.44
CA LEU A 30 -4.68 0.33 0.48
C LEU A 30 -5.80 -0.32 1.31
N GLN A 31 -6.11 0.21 2.49
CA GLN A 31 -7.21 -0.28 3.34
C GLN A 31 -8.55 -0.35 2.60
N ARG A 32 -8.85 0.65 1.77
CA ARG A 32 -10.09 0.70 0.98
C ARG A 32 -10.15 -0.30 -0.18
N ILE A 33 -9.00 -0.65 -0.75
CA ILE A 33 -8.94 -1.57 -1.91
C ILE A 33 -8.97 -3.01 -1.45
N ILE A 34 -8.36 -3.30 -0.30
CA ILE A 34 -8.24 -4.66 0.21
C ILE A 34 -9.54 -5.06 0.92
N PRO A 35 -10.17 -6.17 0.54
CA PRO A 35 -11.37 -6.66 1.22
C PRO A 35 -11.10 -6.94 2.70
N GLY A 36 -11.88 -6.30 3.59
CA GLY A 36 -11.68 -6.37 5.04
C GLY A 36 -10.42 -5.63 5.53
N GLY A 37 -9.85 -4.74 4.72
CA GLY A 37 -8.65 -3.97 5.04
C GLY A 37 -8.88 -2.73 5.91
N ASP A 38 -10.14 -2.28 6.04
CA ASP A 38 -10.47 -1.08 6.82
C ASP A 38 -10.10 -1.25 8.30
N GLY A 39 -9.39 -0.26 8.84
CA GLY A 39 -8.96 -0.27 10.24
C GLY A 39 -7.77 -1.18 10.56
N LEU A 40 -7.26 -1.99 9.62
CA LEU A 40 -6.10 -2.85 9.86
C LEU A 40 -4.82 -2.03 10.04
N LYS A 41 -3.97 -2.46 10.99
CA LYS A 41 -2.60 -1.96 11.15
C LYS A 41 -1.74 -2.39 9.95
N ALA A 42 -0.63 -1.69 9.72
CA ALA A 42 0.25 -1.91 8.57
C ALA A 42 0.66 -3.38 8.39
N ASP A 43 1.11 -4.04 9.46
CA ASP A 43 1.61 -5.43 9.39
C ASP A 43 0.53 -6.41 8.90
N GLN A 44 -0.68 -6.31 9.48
CA GLN A 44 -1.82 -7.14 9.10
C GLN A 44 -2.35 -6.78 7.72
N LEU A 45 -2.39 -5.49 7.39
CA LEU A 45 -2.84 -5.03 6.08
C LEU A 45 -1.94 -5.54 4.97
N PHE A 46 -0.62 -5.56 5.16
CA PHE A 46 0.32 -6.08 4.17
C PHE A 46 0.20 -7.60 4.01
N LEU A 47 0.05 -8.35 5.11
CA LEU A 47 -0.21 -9.79 5.02
C LEU A 47 -1.49 -10.06 4.24
N ARG A 48 -2.58 -9.37 4.59
CA ARG A 48 -3.87 -9.50 3.90
C ARG A 48 -3.79 -9.09 2.43
N THR A 49 -3.00 -8.07 2.13
CA THR A 49 -2.72 -7.65 0.75
C THR A 49 -2.04 -8.76 -0.04
N ALA A 50 -1.02 -9.41 0.55
CA ALA A 50 -0.31 -10.52 -0.09
C ALA A 50 -1.23 -11.71 -0.36
N GLU A 51 -2.06 -12.08 0.63
CA GLU A 51 -3.09 -13.12 0.47
C GLU A 51 -4.05 -12.78 -0.67
N HIS A 52 -4.56 -11.55 -0.71
CA HIS A 52 -5.53 -11.13 -1.71
C HIS A 52 -4.92 -11.12 -3.13
N ILE A 53 -3.68 -10.65 -3.29
CA ILE A 53 -2.96 -10.71 -4.57
C ILE A 53 -2.79 -12.15 -5.04
N LEU A 54 -2.43 -13.07 -4.12
CA LEU A 54 -2.28 -14.48 -4.46
C LEU A 54 -3.60 -15.09 -4.92
N GLN A 55 -4.70 -14.80 -4.20
CA GLN A 55 -6.04 -15.27 -4.57
C GLN A 55 -6.46 -14.78 -5.96
N LEU A 56 -6.27 -13.49 -6.25
CA LEU A 56 -6.59 -12.92 -7.56
C LEU A 56 -5.77 -13.57 -8.68
N ARG A 57 -4.47 -13.80 -8.45
CA ARG A 57 -3.61 -14.49 -9.42
C ARG A 57 -4.08 -15.92 -9.67
N LEU A 58 -4.45 -16.64 -8.62
CA LEU A 58 -4.97 -18.00 -8.75
C LEU A 58 -6.28 -18.02 -9.55
N GLN A 59 -7.20 -17.11 -9.27
CA GLN A 59 -8.46 -16.96 -10.00
C GLN A 59 -8.22 -16.67 -11.48
N LEU A 60 -7.32 -15.73 -11.81
CA LEU A 60 -6.96 -15.41 -13.18
C LEU A 60 -6.32 -16.60 -13.90
N ASN A 61 -5.39 -17.30 -13.24
CA ASN A 61 -4.74 -18.48 -13.81
C ASN A 61 -5.74 -19.61 -14.07
N ALA A 62 -6.67 -19.85 -13.14
CA ALA A 62 -7.73 -20.84 -13.31
C ALA A 62 -8.63 -20.48 -14.48
N LEU A 63 -9.10 -19.22 -14.56
CA LEU A 63 -9.91 -18.75 -15.68
C LEU A 63 -9.17 -18.88 -17.01
N GLN A 64 -7.90 -18.48 -17.07
CA GLN A 64 -7.08 -18.64 -18.27
C GLN A 64 -6.88 -20.11 -18.68
N ALA A 65 -6.70 -21.01 -17.70
CA ALA A 65 -6.61 -22.44 -17.98
C ALA A 65 -7.92 -22.98 -18.55
N LEU A 66 -9.06 -22.57 -17.98
CA LEU A 66 -10.38 -22.94 -18.50
C LEU A 66 -10.60 -22.39 -19.91
N THR A 67 -10.28 -21.13 -20.18
CA THR A 67 -10.37 -20.54 -21.52
C THR A 67 -9.52 -21.31 -22.53
N LYS A 68 -8.31 -21.74 -22.15
CA LYS A 68 -7.46 -22.58 -23.02
C LYS A 68 -8.02 -23.96 -23.27
N ILE A 69 -8.71 -24.56 -22.29
CA ILE A 69 -9.33 -25.88 -22.42
C ILE A 69 -10.58 -25.79 -23.29
N PHE A 70 -11.41 -24.77 -23.09
CA PHE A 70 -12.69 -24.61 -23.79
C PHE A 70 -12.58 -23.81 -25.11
N ASN A 71 -11.40 -23.27 -25.41
CA ASN A 71 -11.08 -22.53 -26.63
C ASN A 71 -12.09 -21.40 -26.97
N VAL A 72 -12.66 -20.77 -25.94
CA VAL A 72 -13.56 -19.60 -26.05
C VAL A 72 -12.78 -18.31 -26.21
#